data_AF-A0A2D9K792-F1
#
_entry.id   AF-A0A2D9K792-F1
#
_cell.length_a   1.000
_cell.length_b   1.000
_cell.length_c   1.000
_cell.angle_alpha   90.00
_cell.angle_beta   90.00
_cell.angle_gamma   90.00
#
_symmetry.space_group_name_H-M   'P 1'
#
loop_
_entity.id
_entity.type
_entity.pdbx_description
1 polymer ?
#
loop_
_entity_poly.entity_id
_entity_poly.type
_entity_poly.pdbx_seq_one_letter_code
_entity_poly.pdbx_strand_id
1 'polypeptide(L)'
;MAITGDVEMDDFSMVFADGTRLDFDELVGDSFVVDGETVNASVYSVAAPMDPVLLNGNRLCGSGPVTYVASWGADSDVAVAVFDTQDIPGSDDDMCALYYY
;
A
#
# COMPACT_ATOMS: atom_id res chain seq x y z
N MET A 1 -14.26 7.54 -3.02
CA MET A 1 -14.50 6.14 -3.43
C MET A 1 -13.87 5.96 -4.80
N ALA A 2 -12.57 5.66 -4.81
CA ALA A 2 -11.85 5.35 -6.05
C ALA A 2 -12.04 3.87 -6.30
N ILE A 3 -12.76 3.56 -7.39
CA ILE A 3 -13.11 2.21 -7.80
C ILE A 3 -11.94 1.69 -8.64
N THR A 4 -10.85 1.28 -8.00
CA THR A 4 -9.90 0.36 -8.62
C THR A 4 -10.45 -1.05 -8.52
N GLY A 5 -11.62 -1.29 -9.16
CA GLY A 5 -12.26 -2.59 -9.30
C GLY A 5 -12.73 -3.26 -8.02
N ASP A 6 -11.83 -3.51 -7.06
CA ASP A 6 -11.98 -4.53 -6.03
C ASP A 6 -11.17 -4.25 -4.74
N VAL A 7 -10.54 -3.08 -4.61
CA VAL A 7 -9.88 -2.61 -3.39
C VAL A 7 -10.29 -1.18 -3.11
N GLU A 8 -10.93 -0.94 -1.97
CA GLU A 8 -11.27 0.39 -1.46
C GLU A 8 -10.26 0.78 -0.40
N MET A 9 -9.57 1.91 -0.58
CA MET A 9 -8.70 2.46 0.46
C MET A 9 -9.35 3.68 1.12
N ASP A 10 -9.28 3.71 2.45
CA ASP A 10 -9.53 4.90 3.26
C ASP A 10 -8.25 5.28 4.02
N ASP A 11 -8.30 6.34 4.83
CA ASP A 11 -7.14 6.87 5.56
C ASP A 11 -6.55 5.87 6.58
N PHE A 12 -7.27 4.79 6.89
CA PHE A 12 -6.92 3.86 7.97
C PHE A 12 -6.87 2.40 7.52
N SER A 13 -7.24 2.09 6.28
CA SER A 13 -7.36 0.71 5.83
C SER A 13 -7.51 0.55 4.33
N MET A 14 -7.22 -0.66 3.87
CA MET A 14 -7.64 -1.19 2.57
C MET A 14 -8.69 -2.29 2.78
N VAL A 15 -9.81 -2.19 2.10
CA VAL A 15 -10.90 -3.17 2.07
C VAL A 15 -10.91 -3.84 0.71
N PHE A 16 -10.85 -5.16 0.69
CA PHE A 16 -10.84 -5.98 -0.52
C PHE A 16 -12.26 -6.46 -0.84
N ALA A 17 -12.51 -6.81 -2.10
CA ALA A 17 -13.83 -7.19 -2.60
C ALA A 17 -14.45 -8.43 -1.91
N ASP A 18 -13.64 -9.31 -1.31
CA ASP A 18 -14.13 -10.45 -0.52
C ASP A 18 -14.56 -10.05 0.92
N GLY A 19 -14.42 -8.77 1.27
CA GLY A 19 -14.68 -8.21 2.60
C GLY A 19 -13.49 -8.27 3.54
N THR A 20 -12.34 -8.81 3.11
CA THR A 20 -11.09 -8.75 3.86
C THR A 20 -10.67 -7.30 4.06
N ARG A 21 -10.11 -6.99 5.23
CA ARG A 21 -9.65 -5.64 5.57
C ARG A 21 -8.22 -5.71 6.10
N LEU A 22 -7.38 -4.82 5.58
CA LEU A 22 -6.01 -4.60 6.02
C LEU A 22 -5.97 -3.22 6.66
N ASP A 23 -5.86 -3.19 7.99
CA ASP A 23 -5.86 -1.97 8.78
C ASP A 23 -4.44 -1.41 8.92
N PHE A 24 -4.32 -0.08 8.75
CA PHE A 24 -3.12 0.69 9.03
C PHE A 24 -3.03 0.94 10.54
N ASP A 25 -1.80 0.99 11.06
CA ASP A 25 -1.52 1.23 12.48
C ASP A 25 -0.89 2.62 12.70
N GLU A 26 0.42 2.73 12.59
CA GLU A 26 1.16 3.98 12.80
C GLU A 26 1.64 4.58 11.47
N LEU A 27 1.53 5.91 11.34
CA LEU A 27 2.24 6.69 10.31
C LEU A 27 3.72 6.76 10.69
N VAL A 28 4.53 5.97 10.01
CA VAL A 28 5.97 5.80 10.29
C VAL A 28 6.87 6.68 9.40
N GLY A 29 6.30 7.38 8.42
CA GLY A 29 7.03 8.34 7.58
C GLY A 29 6.12 9.30 6.83
N ASP A 30 6.60 10.52 6.60
CA ASP A 30 5.91 11.62 5.88
C ASP A 30 6.61 12.04 4.56
N SER A 31 7.66 11.30 4.17
CA SER A 31 8.35 11.48 2.90
C SER A 31 8.79 10.13 2.33
N PHE A 32 8.90 10.05 1.01
CA PHE A 32 9.24 8.82 0.30
C PHE A 32 10.03 9.13 -0.96
N VAL A 33 10.89 8.21 -1.39
CA VAL A 33 11.62 8.35 -2.66
C VAL A 33 10.89 7.57 -3.74
N VAL A 34 10.56 8.24 -4.84
CA VAL A 34 9.89 7.65 -6.01
C VAL A 34 10.73 7.99 -7.23
N ASP A 35 11.18 6.99 -7.99
CA ASP A 35 12.07 7.19 -9.16
C ASP A 35 13.32 8.05 -8.84
N GLY A 36 13.82 7.99 -7.60
CA GLY A 36 14.97 8.77 -7.14
C GLY A 36 14.67 10.22 -6.70
N GLU A 37 13.41 10.65 -6.75
CA GLU A 37 12.97 11.97 -6.26
C GLU A 37 12.23 11.86 -4.93
N THR A 38 12.54 12.74 -3.97
CA THR A 38 11.83 12.79 -2.70
C THR A 38 10.50 13.52 -2.86
N VAL A 39 9.40 12.83 -2.54
CA VAL A 39 8.04 13.35 -2.58
C VAL A 39 7.42 13.39 -1.17
N ASN A 40 6.41 14.24 -0.98
CA ASN A 40 5.56 14.16 0.21
C ASN A 40 4.69 12.90 0.08
N ALA A 41 4.74 12.05 1.09
CA ALA A 41 4.06 10.77 1.10
C ALA A 41 3.63 10.44 2.52
N SER A 42 2.72 9.48 2.67
CA SER A 42 2.41 8.90 3.96
C SER A 42 2.80 7.43 3.94
N VAL A 43 3.71 7.03 4.82
CA VAL A 43 4.11 5.63 5.00
C VAL A 43 3.50 5.11 6.29
N TYR A 44 2.63 4.11 6.17
CA TYR A 44 1.95 3.47 7.29
C TYR A 44 2.47 2.05 7.50
N SER A 45 2.57 1.66 8.77
CA SER A 45 2.67 0.26 9.16
C SER A 45 1.29 -0.41 9.14
N VAL A 46 1.25 -1.72 8.95
CA VAL A 46 0.02 -2.53 8.97
C VAL A 46 -0.16 -3.18 10.34
N ALA A 47 -1.35 -3.01 10.93
CA ALA A 47 -1.67 -3.48 12.28
C ALA A 47 -1.59 -5.01 12.41
N ALA A 48 -2.05 -5.72 11.38
CA ALA A 48 -2.02 -7.17 11.30
C ALA A 48 -1.48 -7.60 9.93
N PRO A 49 -0.16 -7.87 9.81
CA PRO A 49 0.44 -8.21 8.53
C PRO A 49 -0.23 -9.41 7.88
N MET A 50 -0.63 -9.26 6.62
CA MET A 50 -1.34 -10.29 5.87
C MET A 50 -1.15 -10.12 4.37
N ASP A 51 -1.41 -11.17 3.60
CA ASP A 51 -1.35 -11.15 2.13
C ASP A 51 -2.71 -11.52 1.53
N PRO A 52 -3.65 -10.55 1.42
CA PRO A 52 -5.01 -10.78 0.95
C PRO A 52 -5.04 -11.32 -0.48
N VAL A 53 -6.10 -12.08 -0.80
CA VAL A 53 -6.34 -12.58 -2.15
C VAL A 53 -7.26 -11.60 -2.88
N LEU A 54 -6.82 -11.12 -4.04
CA LEU A 54 -7.58 -10.25 -4.94
C LEU A 54 -8.61 -11.07 -5.73
N LEU A 55 -9.58 -10.41 -6.35
CA LEU A 55 -10.67 -11.10 -7.08
C LEU A 55 -10.19 -12.09 -8.14
N ASN A 56 -9.07 -11.81 -8.80
CA ASN A 56 -8.51 -12.69 -9.83
C ASN A 56 -7.75 -13.90 -9.27
N GLY A 57 -7.78 -14.13 -7.95
CA GLY A 57 -7.07 -15.21 -7.26
C GLY A 57 -5.58 -14.94 -7.03
N ASN A 58 -5.08 -13.80 -7.49
CA ASN A 58 -3.72 -13.33 -7.20
C ASN A 58 -3.66 -12.77 -5.78
N ARG A 59 -2.50 -12.88 -5.14
CA ARG A 59 -2.24 -12.26 -3.84
C ARG A 59 -1.77 -10.81 -4.02
N LEU A 60 -1.90 -10.01 -2.97
CA LEU A 60 -1.52 -8.61 -2.94
C LEU A 60 -0.01 -8.41 -3.16
N CYS A 61 0.84 -9.07 -2.35
CA CYS A 61 2.28 -9.18 -2.62
C CYS A 61 2.66 -10.55 -3.21
N GLY A 62 2.02 -11.62 -2.76
CA GLY A 62 2.30 -13.01 -3.16
C GLY A 62 3.57 -13.64 -2.58
N SER A 63 4.52 -12.84 -2.11
CA SER A 63 5.80 -13.29 -1.54
C SER A 63 5.79 -13.34 -0.01
N GLY A 64 4.92 -12.57 0.65
CA GLY A 64 4.88 -12.45 2.09
C GLY A 64 3.71 -11.59 2.57
N PRO A 65 3.47 -11.56 3.90
CA PRO A 65 2.47 -10.68 4.47
C PRO A 65 2.87 -9.22 4.27
N VAL A 66 1.91 -8.38 3.86
CA VAL A 66 2.09 -6.94 3.78
C VAL A 66 2.33 -6.37 5.17
N THR A 67 3.39 -5.59 5.30
CA THR A 67 3.84 -4.96 6.54
C THR A 67 3.75 -3.44 6.49
N TYR A 68 3.91 -2.84 5.29
CA TYR A 68 3.86 -1.40 5.10
C TYR A 68 3.12 -1.00 3.83
N VAL A 69 2.62 0.23 3.84
CA VAL A 69 1.89 0.87 2.75
C VAL A 69 2.37 2.31 2.63
N ALA A 70 2.78 2.73 1.44
CA ALA A 70 3.14 4.12 1.16
C ALA A 70 2.13 4.73 0.18
N SER A 71 1.68 5.95 0.44
CA SER A 71 0.81 6.69 -0.47
C SER A 71 1.32 8.09 -0.77
N TRP A 72 1.22 8.52 -2.03
CA TRP A 72 1.66 9.85 -2.47
C TRP A 72 0.86 10.33 -3.67
N GLY A 73 0.78 11.65 -3.86
CA GLY A 73 0.13 12.23 -5.04
C GLY A 73 0.93 11.95 -6.32
N ALA A 74 0.28 11.40 -7.35
CA ALA A 74 0.89 11.06 -8.64
C ALA A 74 0.11 11.75 -9.77
N ASP A 75 0.59 12.93 -10.19
CA ASP A 75 -0.07 13.79 -11.18
C ASP A 75 -1.54 14.13 -10.84
N SER A 76 -2.50 13.52 -11.53
CA SER A 76 -3.95 13.67 -11.30
C SER A 76 -4.55 12.57 -10.42
N ASP A 77 -3.75 11.54 -10.15
CA ASP A 77 -4.09 10.37 -9.40
C ASP A 77 -3.29 10.38 -8.10
N VAL A 78 -3.46 9.35 -7.31
CA VAL A 78 -2.63 9.11 -6.16
C VAL A 78 -2.13 7.67 -6.26
N ALA A 79 -0.92 7.42 -5.79
CA ALA A 79 -0.28 6.13 -5.86
C ALA A 79 -0.29 5.46 -4.47
N VAL A 80 -0.44 4.13 -4.45
CA VAL A 80 -0.27 3.28 -3.27
C VAL A 80 0.75 2.20 -3.58
N ALA A 81 1.91 2.26 -2.95
CA ALA A 81 2.86 1.16 -2.93
C ALA A 81 2.64 0.28 -1.70
N VAL A 82 2.83 -1.02 -1.86
CA VAL A 82 2.65 -2.03 -0.83
C VAL A 82 3.95 -2.81 -0.66
N PHE A 83 4.29 -3.16 0.58
CA PHE A 83 5.57 -3.77 0.94
C PHE A 83 5.37 -4.95 1.89
N ASP A 84 6.18 -5.99 1.72
CA ASP A 84 6.33 -7.15 2.62
C ASP A 84 7.69 -7.14 3.35
N THR A 85 8.34 -5.97 3.40
CA THR A 85 9.66 -5.76 4.02
C THR A 85 9.61 -5.79 5.54
N GLN A 86 10.72 -6.15 6.18
CA GLN A 86 10.83 -6.10 7.64
C GLN A 86 11.16 -4.68 8.15
N ASP A 87 11.97 -3.95 7.40
CA ASP A 87 12.32 -2.57 7.70
C ASP A 87 11.35 -1.59 7.01
N ILE A 88 11.21 -0.40 7.59
CA ILE A 88 10.36 0.66 7.04
C ILE A 88 10.91 1.04 5.65
N PRO A 89 10.09 0.96 4.59
CA PRO A 89 10.54 1.27 3.24
C PRO A 89 10.83 2.78 3.11
N GLY A 90 11.92 3.11 2.45
CA GLY A 90 12.31 4.50 2.14
C GLY A 90 12.14 4.88 0.67
N SER A 91 11.98 3.89 -0.22
CA SER A 91 11.80 4.08 -1.66
C SER A 91 10.88 3.02 -2.26
N ASP A 92 10.39 3.30 -3.47
CA ASP A 92 9.56 2.40 -4.27
C ASP A 92 10.33 1.17 -4.80
N ASP A 93 11.65 1.11 -4.67
CA ASP A 93 12.51 0.01 -5.14
C ASP A 93 12.10 -1.37 -4.59
N ASP A 94 11.67 -1.41 -3.33
CA ASP A 94 11.34 -2.66 -2.61
C ASP A 94 9.83 -2.96 -2.59
N MET A 95 9.02 -2.24 -3.38
CA MET A 95 7.58 -2.46 -3.42
C MET A 95 7.24 -3.82 -4.03
N CYS A 96 6.32 -4.54 -3.42
CA CYS A 96 5.81 -5.79 -3.96
C CYS A 96 4.68 -5.54 -4.98
N ALA A 97 3.95 -4.42 -4.83
CA ALA A 97 2.82 -4.03 -5.67
C ALA A 97 2.61 -2.51 -5.64
N LEU A 98 2.06 -1.97 -6.73
CA LEU A 98 1.76 -0.56 -6.92
C LEU A 98 0.37 -0.38 -7.55
N TYR A 99 -0.40 0.54 -7.00
CA TYR A 99 -1.75 0.88 -7.44
C TYR A 99 -1.89 2.39 -7.64
N TYR A 100 -2.74 2.79 -8.58
CA TYR A 100 -3.06 4.20 -8.86
C TYR A 100 -4.57 4.43 -8.76
N TYR A 101 -4.98 5.54 -8.15
CA TYR A 101 -6.38 5.86 -7.81
C TYR A 101 -6.78 7.30 -8.12
#